data_AF-A0A9E0T8U7-F1
#
_entry.id   AF-A0A9E0T8U7-F1
#
_cell.length_a   1.000
_cell.length_b   1.000
_cell.length_c   1.000
_cell.angle_alpha   90.00
_cell.angle_beta   90.00
_cell.angle_gamma   90.00
#
_symmetry.space_group_name_H-M   'P 1'
#
loop_
_entity.id
_entity.type
_entity.pdbx_description
1 polymer ?
#
loop_
_entity_poly.entity_id
_entity_poly.type
_entity_poly.pdbx_seq_one_letter_code
_entity_poly.pdbx_strand_id
1 'polypeptide(L)'
;AVLGVVNTMGSVGQPPAVLGGMIGSALVGTFLGILLAYGVVEPLAGLLEQKSEDAAKEFACIKSTLLASMQGYNPATAIEFGRKVLFSGDRPSFSELENHVKGKK
;
A
#
# COMPACT_ATOMS: atom_id res chain seq x y z
N ALA A 1 -19.07 -9.73 -16.30
CA ALA A 1 -19.09 -11.06 -16.92
C ALA A 1 -20.40 -11.82 -16.66
N VAL A 2 -20.63 -12.34 -15.45
CA VAL A 2 -21.75 -13.27 -15.15
C VAL A 2 -23.13 -12.66 -15.44
N LEU A 3 -23.37 -11.41 -15.03
CA LEU A 3 -24.63 -10.70 -15.28
C LEU A 3 -24.97 -10.59 -16.78
N GLY A 4 -23.98 -10.34 -17.64
CA GLY A 4 -24.17 -10.25 -19.08
C GLY A 4 -24.51 -11.60 -19.72
N VAL A 5 -23.88 -12.68 -19.24
CA VAL A 5 -24.18 -14.04 -19.69
C VAL A 5 -25.59 -14.45 -19.25
N VAL A 6 -25.99 -14.18 -18.01
CA VAL A 6 -27.35 -14.45 -17.51
C VAL A 6 -28.40 -13.71 -18.35
N ASN A 7 -28.15 -12.43 -18.66
CA ASN A 7 -29.06 -11.65 -19.51
C ASN A 7 -29.16 -12.23 -20.94
N THR A 8 -28.03 -12.68 -21.51
CA THR A 8 -27.98 -13.31 -22.83
C THR A 8 -28.77 -14.62 -22.84
N MET A 9 -28.60 -15.47 -21.81
CA MET A 9 -29.32 -16.74 -21.69
C MET A 9 -30.83 -16.55 -21.48
N GLY A 10 -31.25 -15.48 -20.80
CA GLY A 10 -32.67 -15.11 -20.68
C GLY A 10 -33.31 -14.67 -22.00
N SER A 11 -32.52 -14.25 -22.98
CA SER A 11 -32.97 -13.75 -24.30
C SER A 11 -32.60 -14.67 -25.46
N VAL A 12 -32.36 -15.96 -25.19
CA VAL A 12 -31.84 -16.94 -26.15
C VAL A 12 -32.71 -17.12 -27.41
N GLY A 13 -34.00 -16.80 -27.35
CA GLY A 13 -34.93 -16.85 -28.48
C GLY A 13 -34.85 -15.65 -29.43
N GLN A 14 -34.03 -14.64 -29.14
CA GLN A 14 -33.88 -13.46 -29.99
C GLN A 14 -33.00 -13.74 -31.22
N PRO A 15 -33.13 -12.94 -32.30
CA PRO A 15 -32.30 -13.09 -33.49
C PRO A 15 -30.79 -13.04 -33.17
N PRO A 16 -29.93 -13.79 -33.91
CA PRO A 16 -28.49 -13.86 -33.64
C PRO A 16 -27.79 -12.50 -33.57
N ALA A 17 -28.27 -11.50 -34.33
CA ALA A 17 -27.71 -10.15 -34.32
C ALA A 17 -27.86 -9.46 -32.94
N VAL A 18 -28.99 -9.66 -32.26
CA VAL A 18 -29.24 -9.09 -30.92
C VAL A 18 -28.42 -9.84 -29.88
N LEU A 19 -28.38 -11.17 -29.97
CA LEU A 19 -27.61 -12.01 -29.06
C LEU A 19 -26.10 -11.72 -29.15
N GLY A 20 -25.59 -11.47 -30.35
CA GLY A 20 -24.20 -11.05 -30.58
C GLY A 20 -23.85 -9.72 -29.90
N GLY A 21 -24.76 -8.75 -29.91
CA GLY A 21 -24.59 -7.48 -29.19
C GLY A 21 -24.55 -7.66 -27.67
N MET A 22 -25.41 -8.52 -27.13
CA MET A 22 -25.45 -8.86 -25.69
C MET A 22 -24.15 -9.54 -25.24
N ILE A 23 -23.65 -10.49 -26.03
CA ILE A 23 -22.37 -11.16 -25.78
C ILE A 23 -21.21 -10.16 -25.88
N GLY A 24 -21.20 -9.32 -26.91
CA GLY A 24 -20.16 -8.30 -27.12
C GLY A 24 -20.03 -7.36 -25.92
N SER A 25 -21.16 -6.82 -25.43
CA SER A 25 -21.16 -5.97 -24.23
C SER A 25 -20.67 -6.70 -22.97
N ALA A 26 -20.98 -7.99 -22.81
CA ALA A 26 -20.49 -8.80 -21.69
C ALA A 26 -18.97 -9.03 -21.74
N LEU A 27 -18.41 -9.20 -22.95
CA LEU A 27 -16.98 -9.36 -23.16
C LEU A 27 -16.22 -8.04 -22.94
N VAL A 28 -16.72 -6.92 -23.47
CA VAL A 28 -16.12 -5.60 -23.25
C VAL A 28 -16.12 -5.23 -21.77
N GLY A 29 -17.20 -5.55 -21.04
CA GLY A 29 -17.24 -5.35 -19.59
C GLY A 29 -16.19 -6.16 -18.82
N THR A 30 -15.84 -7.36 -19.30
CA THR A 30 -14.79 -8.19 -18.69
C THR A 30 -13.41 -7.64 -19.00
N PHE A 31 -13.16 -7.25 -20.26
CA PHE A 31 -11.92 -6.59 -20.66
C PHE A 31 -11.69 -5.29 -19.88
N LEU A 32 -12.69 -4.41 -19.81
CA LEU A 32 -12.60 -3.16 -19.07
C LEU A 32 -12.36 -3.38 -17.58
N GLY A 33 -13.02 -4.38 -16.98
CA GLY A 33 -12.82 -4.73 -15.57
C GLY A 33 -11.38 -5.13 -15.27
N ILE A 34 -10.81 -6.03 -16.08
CA ILE A 34 -9.41 -6.46 -15.96
C ILE A 34 -8.46 -5.29 -16.21
N LEU A 35 -8.72 -4.49 -17.26
CA LEU A 35 -7.91 -3.33 -17.60
C LEU A 35 -7.84 -2.31 -16.45
N LEU A 36 -8.97 -2.00 -15.80
CA LEU A 36 -8.99 -1.06 -14.68
C LEU A 36 -8.37 -1.65 -13.40
N ALA A 37 -8.59 -2.95 -13.15
CA ALA A 37 -8.00 -3.62 -11.99
C ALA A 37 -6.47 -3.55 -12.02
N TYR A 38 -5.87 -4.02 -13.12
CA TYR A 38 -4.40 -4.06 -13.27
C TYR A 38 -3.80 -2.71 -13.65
N GLY A 39 -4.51 -1.91 -14.45
CA GLY A 39 -3.98 -0.64 -14.96
C GLY A 39 -4.10 0.52 -13.99
N VAL A 40 -5.03 0.47 -13.03
CA VAL A 40 -5.33 1.62 -12.15
C VAL A 40 -5.37 1.21 -10.68
N VAL A 41 -6.19 0.22 -10.33
CA VAL A 41 -6.46 -0.08 -8.91
C VAL A 41 -5.23 -0.69 -8.23
N GLU A 42 -4.58 -1.67 -8.86
CA GLU A 42 -3.40 -2.32 -8.32
C GLU A 42 -2.20 -1.36 -8.10
N PRO A 43 -1.76 -0.55 -9.08
CA PRO A 43 -0.66 0.39 -8.85
C PRO A 43 -1.02 1.46 -7.82
N LEU A 44 -2.29 1.89 -7.76
CA LEU A 44 -2.75 2.83 -6.73
C LEU A 44 -2.69 2.22 -5.32
N ALA A 45 -3.10 0.96 -5.19
CA ALA A 45 -3.03 0.22 -3.94
C ALA A 45 -1.57 0.09 -3.46
N GLY A 46 -0.65 -0.26 -4.35
CA GLY A 46 0.79 -0.34 -4.03
C GLY A 46 1.38 0.98 -3.53
N LEU A 47 1.00 2.11 -4.15
CA LEU A 47 1.43 3.44 -3.68
C LEU A 47 0.86 3.80 -2.30
N LEU A 48 -0.39 3.42 -2.03
CA LEU A 48 -1.01 3.63 -0.73
C LEU A 48 -0.36 2.78 0.36
N GLU A 49 -0.04 1.53 0.05
CA GLU A 49 0.68 0.63 0.95
C GLU A 49 2.05 1.18 1.28
N GLN A 50 2.82 1.62 0.27
CA GLN A 50 4.14 2.23 0.49
C GLN A 50 4.05 3.46 1.40
N LYS A 51 3.11 4.37 1.15
CA LYS A 51 2.89 5.54 2.02
C LYS A 51 2.49 5.15 3.44
N SER A 52 1.68 4.10 3.58
CA SER A 52 1.27 3.59 4.89
C SER A 52 2.46 2.99 5.65
N GLU A 53 3.33 2.26 4.97
CA GLU A 53 4.55 1.71 5.58
C GLU A 53 5.53 2.80 6.02
N ASP A 54 5.69 3.84 5.20
CA ASP A 54 6.52 5.00 5.54
C ASP A 54 6.03 5.68 6.83
N ALA A 55 4.72 5.96 6.93
CA ALA A 55 4.12 6.52 8.14
C ALA A 55 4.19 5.56 9.35
N ALA A 56 4.00 4.26 9.12
CA ALA A 56 4.08 3.26 10.18
C ALA A 56 5.48 3.15 10.80
N LYS A 57 6.53 3.48 10.04
CA LYS A 57 7.92 3.43 10.54
C LYS A 57 8.25 4.48 11.58
N GLU A 58 7.63 5.66 11.50
CA GLU A 58 7.78 6.67 12.55
C GLU A 58 7.32 6.10 13.90
N PHE A 59 6.16 5.44 13.91
CA PHE A 59 5.65 4.76 15.10
C PHE A 59 6.52 3.58 15.53
N ALA A 60 7.08 2.82 14.59
CA ALA A 60 8.00 1.72 14.90
C ALA A 60 9.30 2.21 15.56
N CYS A 61 9.83 3.36 15.12
CA CYS A 61 11.00 4.02 15.71
C CYS A 61 10.72 4.49 17.14
N ILE A 62 9.57 5.14 17.36
CA ILE A 62 9.14 5.57 18.70
C ILE A 62 8.99 4.36 19.61
N LYS A 63 8.31 3.31 19.12
CA LYS A 63 8.11 2.06 19.86
C LYS A 63 9.43 1.40 20.26
N SER A 64 10.39 1.27 19.35
CA SER A 64 11.68 0.61 19.65
C SER A 64 12.50 1.43 20.65
N THR A 65 12.49 2.76 20.52
CA THR A 65 13.17 3.67 21.45
C THR A 65 12.57 3.59 22.85
N LEU A 66 11.23 3.61 22.96
CA LEU A 66 10.52 3.48 24.23
C LEU A 66 10.78 2.12 24.89
N LEU A 67 10.73 1.04 24.13
CA LEU A 67 11.01 -0.31 24.64
C LEU A 67 12.45 -0.42 25.17
N ALA A 68 13.43 0.12 24.44
CA ALA A 68 14.83 0.15 24.89
C ALA A 68 15.00 1.01 26.16
N SER A 69 14.32 2.15 26.24
CA SER A 69 14.32 2.98 27.46
C SER A 69 13.70 2.27 28.65
N MET A 70 12.61 1.51 28.45
CA MET A 70 11.96 0.74 29.52
C MET A 70 12.82 -0.42 30.02
N GLN A 71 13.66 -1.00 29.16
CA GLN A 71 14.61 -2.06 29.53
C GLN A 71 15.84 -1.55 30.28
N GLY A 72 15.97 -0.24 30.51
CA GLY A 72 17.07 0.36 31.28
C GLY A 72 18.35 0.58 30.50
N TYR A 73 18.31 0.54 29.16
CA TYR A 73 19.45 0.94 28.34
C TYR A 73 19.74 2.44 28.52
N ASN A 74 21.02 2.84 28.41
CA ASN A 74 21.37 4.26 28.48
C ASN A 74 20.70 5.04 27.31
N PRO A 75 20.37 6.33 27.49
CA PRO A 75 19.63 7.09 26.48
C PRO A 75 20.28 7.10 25.09
N ALA A 76 21.62 7.13 25.03
CA ALA A 76 22.37 7.07 23.78
C ALA A 76 22.14 5.75 23.01
N THR A 77 22.12 4.61 23.72
CA THR A 77 21.86 3.30 23.12
C THR A 77 20.37 3.13 22.77
N ALA A 78 19.46 3.65 23.60
CA ALA A 78 18.03 3.61 23.30
C ALA A 78 17.68 4.38 22.01
N ILE A 79 18.29 5.55 21.80
CA ILE A 79 18.15 6.34 20.56
C ILE A 79 18.72 5.59 19.35
N GLU A 80 19.81 4.84 19.52
CA GLU A 80 20.43 4.05 18.46
C GLU A 80 19.54 2.87 18.01
N PHE A 81 18.79 2.25 18.93
CA PHE A 81 17.77 1.26 18.58
C PHE A 81 16.63 1.87 17.75
N GLY A 82 16.20 3.10 18.04
CA GLY A 82 15.28 3.86 17.21
C GLY A 82 15.81 4.12 15.80
N ARG A 83 17.03 4.66 15.72
CA ARG A 83 17.71 5.02 14.46
C ARG A 83 17.85 3.84 13.49
N LYS A 84 18.12 2.64 14.01
CA LYS A 84 18.27 1.42 13.20
C LYS A 84 16.95 0.91 12.60
N VAL A 85 15.79 1.36 13.09
CA VAL A 85 14.47 0.97 12.55
C VAL A 85 14.11 1.78 11.30
N LEU A 86 14.68 2.98 11.15
CA LEU A 86 14.47 3.83 9.97
C LEU A 86 15.08 3.22 8.70
N PHE A 87 14.47 3.51 7.55
CA PHE A 87 15.01 3.19 6.23
C PHE A 87 16.41 3.80 6.05
N SER A 88 17.27 3.16 5.27
CA SER A 88 18.65 3.62 5.06
C SER A 88 18.75 5.02 4.44
N GLY A 89 17.77 5.43 3.63
CA GLY A 89 17.72 6.75 3.00
C GLY A 89 17.42 7.88 3.98
N ASP A 90 16.50 7.65 4.92
CA ASP A 90 16.06 8.64 5.91
C ASP A 90 16.80 8.52 7.25
N ARG A 91 17.74 7.57 7.34
CA ARG A 91 18.51 7.33 8.56
C ARG A 91 19.58 8.40 8.72
N PRO A 92 19.48 9.28 9.73
CA PRO A 92 20.55 10.24 10.00
C PRO A 92 21.81 9.51 10.47
N SER A 93 22.97 10.13 10.26
CA SER A 93 24.20 9.64 10.86
C SER A 93 24.13 9.76 12.39
N PHE A 94 24.90 8.92 13.09
CA PHE A 94 24.97 8.97 14.56
C PHE A 94 25.37 10.36 15.06
N SER A 95 26.37 10.96 14.42
CA SER A 95 26.88 12.29 14.77
C SER A 95 25.85 13.40 14.55
N GLU A 96 25.08 13.36 13.47
CA GLU A 96 24.01 14.35 13.22
C GLU A 96 22.90 14.26 14.26
N LEU A 97 22.46 13.04 14.58
CA LEU A 97 21.42 12.79 15.57
C LEU A 97 21.87 13.23 16.97
N GLU A 98 23.09 12.85 17.36
CA GLU A 98 23.67 13.22 18.66
C GLU A 98 23.84 14.74 18.79
N ASN A 99 24.34 15.41 17.74
CA ASN A 99 24.47 16.86 17.72
C ASN A 99 23.12 17.58 17.80
N HIS A 100 22.08 17.05 17.15
CA HIS A 100 20.74 17.61 17.22
C HIS A 100 20.12 17.46 18.62
N VAL A 101 20.29 16.30 19.25
CA VAL A 101 19.77 16.03 20.61
C VAL A 101 20.52 16.85 21.67
N LYS A 102 21.85 17.01 21.54
CA LYS A 102 22.66 17.83 22.47
C LYS A 102 22.50 19.33 22.25
N GLY A 103 22.18 19.76 21.03
CA GLY A 103 22.03 21.18 20.66
C GLY A 103 20.70 21.80 21.07
N LYS A 104 19.65 21.00 21.30
CA LYS A 104 18.41 21.45 21.97
C LYS A 104 18.61 21.44 23.49
N LYS A 105 19.28 22.46 24.02
CA LYS A 105 19.17 22.82 25.43
C LYS A 105 18.07 23.86 25.64
#